data_AF-A0A0G3G235-F1
#
_entry.id   AF-A0A0G3G235-F1
#
_cell.length_a   1.000
_cell.length_b   1.000
_cell.length_c   1.000
_cell.angle_alpha   90.00
_cell.angle_beta   90.00
_cell.angle_gamma   90.00
#
_symmetry.space_group_name_H-M   'P 1'
#
loop_
_entity.id
_entity.type
_entity.pdbx_description
1 polymer ?
#
loop_
_entity_poly.entity_id
_entity_poly.type
_entity_poly.pdbx_seq_one_letter_code
_entity_poly.pdbx_strand_id
1 'polypeptide(L)'
;MPAILQLVYASRATFRENTSNQGIEPEVSRILMQSRQNNPRSGIVGALYYGDGHFFQCLEGDPDAVRETVDRIRRDRRHEEVRVLREQSLDTPGFGEWSMKYVPAAVDVRQLLQRFGQRRFDPFAFDNDRIDAMLDLLRHGRDTAHAEPEQPAPARPQDAARRTNRLLFGVGLVAVAILAGVIGAAAYLLLAT
;
A
#
# COMPACT_ATOMS: atom_id res chain seq x y z
N MET A 1 16.84 -23.87 3.35
CA MET A 1 16.21 -22.62 3.84
C MET A 1 14.78 -22.97 4.22
N PRO A 2 14.18 -22.41 5.29
CA PRO A 2 12.78 -22.71 5.57
C PRO A 2 11.94 -22.26 4.37
N ALA A 3 11.07 -23.16 3.90
CA ALA A 3 10.21 -22.90 2.76
C ALA A 3 9.16 -21.85 3.14
N ILE A 4 9.12 -20.75 2.40
CA ILE A 4 8.07 -19.73 2.56
C ILE A 4 6.80 -20.28 1.91
N LEU A 5 5.67 -20.20 2.60
CA LEU A 5 4.38 -20.56 2.01
C LEU A 5 3.77 -19.34 1.35
N GLN A 6 3.50 -19.42 0.04
CA GLN A 6 2.60 -18.51 -0.65
C GLN A 6 1.21 -19.13 -0.75
N LEU A 7 0.22 -18.48 -0.14
CA LEU A 7 -1.18 -18.86 -0.25
C LEU A 7 -1.97 -17.72 -0.88
N VAL A 8 -2.60 -18.02 -2.02
CA VAL A 8 -3.50 -17.12 -2.74
C VAL A 8 -4.93 -17.62 -2.54
N TYR A 9 -5.83 -16.72 -2.13
CA TYR A 9 -7.24 -17.06 -1.98
C TYR A 9 -8.16 -15.99 -2.56
N ALA A 10 -9.40 -16.41 -2.85
CA ALA A 10 -10.51 -15.55 -3.20
C ALA A 10 -11.68 -15.68 -2.22
N SER A 11 -12.47 -14.63 -2.09
CA SER A 11 -13.71 -14.62 -1.30
C SER A 11 -14.68 -13.55 -1.82
N ARG A 12 -15.96 -13.63 -1.46
CA ARG A 12 -16.98 -12.63 -1.78
C ARG A 12 -17.19 -11.68 -0.61
N ALA A 13 -17.30 -10.38 -0.85
CA ALA A 13 -17.72 -9.45 0.19
C ALA A 13 -19.18 -9.66 0.57
N THR A 14 -19.48 -9.54 1.86
CA THR A 14 -20.86 -9.60 2.40
C THR A 14 -21.49 -8.20 2.52
N PHE A 15 -20.75 -7.17 2.14
CA PHE A 15 -21.21 -5.78 2.07
C PHE A 15 -21.36 -5.34 0.61
N ARG A 16 -22.20 -4.31 0.38
CA ARG A 16 -22.40 -3.76 -0.96
C ARG A 16 -21.32 -2.73 -1.25
N GLU A 17 -20.77 -2.78 -2.45
CA GLU A 17 -19.80 -1.81 -2.92
C GLU A 17 -20.44 -0.40 -2.98
N ASN A 18 -19.88 0.56 -2.25
CA ASN A 18 -20.37 1.93 -2.27
C ASN A 18 -19.70 2.74 -3.37
N THR A 19 -20.27 2.69 -4.58
CA THR A 19 -19.77 3.43 -5.76
C THR A 19 -19.90 4.95 -5.65
N SER A 20 -20.54 5.45 -4.59
CA SER A 20 -20.75 6.88 -4.33
C SER A 20 -19.53 7.55 -3.70
N ASN A 21 -18.63 6.75 -3.12
CA ASN A 21 -17.43 7.24 -2.45
C ASN A 21 -16.25 7.27 -3.43
N GLN A 22 -15.59 8.43 -3.56
CA GLN A 22 -14.29 8.51 -4.25
C GLN A 22 -13.22 8.00 -3.28
N GLY A 23 -12.85 6.72 -3.36
CA GLY A 23 -11.79 6.16 -2.52
C GLY A 23 -11.85 4.65 -2.34
N ILE A 24 -11.09 4.17 -1.36
CA ILE A 24 -11.12 2.77 -0.91
C ILE A 24 -12.40 2.55 -0.12
N GLU A 25 -13.05 1.41 -0.35
CA GLU A 25 -14.27 1.08 0.38
C GLU A 25 -14.00 0.99 1.90
N PRO A 26 -14.88 1.53 2.78
CA PRO A 26 -14.59 1.61 4.22
C PRO A 26 -14.30 0.26 4.88
N GLU A 27 -15.02 -0.81 4.50
CA GLU A 27 -14.75 -2.15 5.04
C GLU A 27 -13.38 -2.66 4.60
N VAL A 28 -13.01 -2.43 3.34
CA VAL A 28 -11.68 -2.78 2.80
C VAL A 28 -10.60 -2.00 3.54
N SER A 29 -10.82 -0.72 3.81
CA SER A 29 -9.90 0.11 4.58
C SER A 29 -9.66 -0.44 5.98
N ARG A 30 -10.72 -0.89 6.68
CA ARG A 30 -10.59 -1.54 7.99
C ARG A 30 -9.87 -2.88 7.92
N ILE A 31 -10.08 -3.68 6.87
CA ILE A 31 -9.34 -4.94 6.64
C ILE A 31 -7.85 -4.63 6.47
N LEU A 32 -7.50 -3.63 5.66
CA LEU A 32 -6.12 -3.23 5.44
C LEU A 32 -5.43 -2.75 6.72
N MET A 33 -6.10 -1.90 7.51
CA MET A 33 -5.58 -1.45 8.80
C MET A 33 -5.30 -2.62 9.74
N GLN A 34 -6.24 -3.56 9.86
CA GLN A 34 -6.07 -4.73 10.72
C GLN A 34 -4.94 -5.64 10.23
N SER A 35 -4.83 -5.83 8.92
CA SER A 35 -3.78 -6.64 8.30
C SER A 35 -2.40 -6.02 8.52
N ARG A 36 -2.25 -4.71 8.28
CA ARG A 36 -0.98 -3.99 8.50
C ARG A 36 -0.55 -3.99 9.97
N GLN A 37 -1.49 -4.09 10.92
CA GLN A 37 -1.18 -4.22 12.34
C GLN A 37 -0.77 -5.65 12.75
N ASN A 38 -1.45 -6.67 12.21
CA ASN A 38 -1.28 -8.06 12.65
C ASN A 38 -0.16 -8.80 11.90
N ASN A 39 -0.01 -8.54 10.61
CA ASN A 39 0.88 -9.29 9.74
C ASN A 39 2.36 -9.16 10.15
N PRO A 40 2.90 -7.98 10.50
CA PRO A 40 4.29 -7.86 10.96
C PRO A 40 4.60 -8.74 12.17
N ARG A 41 3.66 -8.83 13.12
CA ARG A 41 3.80 -9.63 14.36
C ARG A 41 3.87 -11.13 14.06
N SER A 42 3.33 -11.55 12.93
CA SER A 42 3.28 -12.94 12.49
C SER A 42 4.30 -13.24 11.38
N GLY A 43 5.15 -12.27 11.01
CA GLY A 43 6.10 -12.41 9.89
C GLY A 43 5.43 -12.60 8.52
N ILE A 44 4.22 -12.05 8.34
CA ILE A 44 3.44 -12.19 7.10
C ILE A 44 3.59 -10.95 6.24
N VAL A 45 3.73 -11.15 4.94
CA VAL A 45 3.70 -10.13 3.90
C VAL A 45 2.68 -10.51 2.83
N GLY A 46 2.33 -9.57 1.95
CA GLY A 46 1.45 -9.90 0.84
C GLY A 46 0.72 -8.72 0.23
N ALA A 47 -0.37 -9.03 -0.48
CA ALA A 47 -1.19 -8.03 -1.14
C ALA A 47 -2.66 -8.41 -1.14
N LEU A 48 -3.52 -7.39 -1.08
CA LEU A 48 -4.97 -7.49 -1.16
C LEU A 48 -5.47 -6.66 -2.35
N TYR A 49 -6.37 -7.25 -3.12
CA TYR A 49 -7.19 -6.54 -4.11
C TYR A 49 -8.67 -6.77 -3.84
N TYR A 50 -9.46 -5.73 -4.07
CA TYR A 50 -10.91 -5.76 -3.99
C TYR A 50 -11.51 -5.07 -5.21
N GLY A 51 -12.48 -5.72 -5.84
CA GLY A 51 -13.26 -5.17 -6.95
C GLY A 51 -14.40 -6.11 -7.36
N ASP A 52 -15.47 -5.57 -7.94
CA ASP A 52 -16.67 -6.32 -8.35
C ASP A 52 -17.29 -7.19 -7.22
N GLY A 53 -17.07 -6.79 -5.95
CA GLY A 53 -17.54 -7.53 -4.78
C GLY A 53 -16.69 -8.75 -4.41
N HIS A 54 -15.51 -8.91 -5.00
CA HIS A 54 -14.60 -10.02 -4.73
C HIS A 54 -13.28 -9.55 -4.14
N PHE A 55 -12.73 -10.38 -3.26
CA PHE A 55 -11.36 -10.25 -2.78
C PHE A 55 -10.45 -11.23 -3.50
N PHE A 56 -9.22 -10.79 -3.76
CA PHE A 56 -8.08 -11.65 -4.09
C PHE A 56 -6.94 -11.25 -3.18
N GLN A 57 -6.46 -12.19 -2.37
CA GLN A 57 -5.39 -11.92 -1.41
C GLN A 57 -4.29 -12.96 -1.54
N CYS A 58 -3.06 -12.48 -1.50
CA CYS A 58 -1.86 -13.29 -1.39
C CYS A 58 -1.24 -13.07 -0.01
N LEU A 59 -0.90 -14.17 0.66
CA LEU A 59 -0.15 -14.19 1.92
C LEU A 59 1.13 -14.98 1.72
N GLU A 60 2.25 -14.43 2.18
CA GLU A 60 3.56 -15.06 2.16
C GLU A 60 4.17 -15.01 3.56
N GLY A 61 4.73 -16.12 4.03
CA GLY A 61 5.36 -16.21 5.35
C GLY A 61 5.69 -17.64 5.77
N ASP A 62 5.94 -17.82 7.06
CA ASP A 62 6.05 -19.15 7.65
C ASP A 62 4.75 -19.98 7.42
N PRO A 63 4.84 -21.26 7.04
CA PRO A 63 3.66 -22.07 6.73
C PRO A 63 2.61 -22.11 7.85
N ASP A 64 3.03 -22.17 9.11
CA ASP A 64 2.09 -22.27 10.23
C ASP A 64 1.46 -20.89 10.51
N ALA A 65 2.25 -19.83 10.45
CA ALA A 65 1.75 -18.45 10.59
C ALA A 65 0.73 -18.10 9.48
N VAL A 66 0.99 -18.51 8.24
CA VAL A 66 0.08 -18.30 7.10
C VAL A 66 -1.23 -19.06 7.32
N ARG A 67 -1.17 -20.33 7.73
CA ARG A 67 -2.38 -21.13 8.01
C ARG A 67 -3.20 -20.57 9.15
N GLU A 68 -2.58 -20.17 10.26
CA GLU A 68 -3.27 -19.53 11.38
C GLU A 68 -3.96 -18.23 10.95
N THR A 69 -3.29 -17.45 10.11
CA THR A 69 -3.85 -16.20 9.59
C THR A 69 -5.03 -16.46 8.66
N VAL A 70 -4.95 -17.46 7.78
CA VAL A 70 -6.07 -17.88 6.94
C VAL A 70 -7.25 -18.38 7.78
N ASP A 71 -7.00 -19.11 8.86
CA ASP A 71 -8.04 -19.55 9.78
C ASP A 71 -8.76 -18.38 10.45
N ARG A 72 -8.02 -17.35 10.88
CA ARG A 72 -8.63 -16.12 11.39
C ARG A 72 -9.45 -15.41 10.31
N ILE A 73 -8.90 -15.30 9.10
CA ILE A 73 -9.57 -14.68 7.94
C ILE A 73 -10.89 -15.40 7.65
N ARG A 74 -10.91 -16.73 7.58
CA ARG A 74 -12.13 -17.53 7.31
C ARG A 74 -13.30 -17.25 8.25
N ARG A 75 -13.06 -16.66 9.42
CA ARG A 75 -14.08 -16.33 10.43
C ARG A 75 -14.53 -14.86 10.36
N ASP A 76 -13.93 -14.06 9.49
CA ASP A 76 -14.30 -12.67 9.29
C ASP A 76 -15.69 -12.56 8.64
N ARG A 77 -16.60 -11.79 9.24
CA ARG A 77 -17.98 -11.68 8.74
C ARG A 77 -18.11 -10.77 7.51
N ARG A 78 -17.05 -10.04 7.16
CA ARG A 78 -17.03 -9.11 6.00
C ARG A 78 -16.89 -9.84 4.66
N HIS A 79 -16.68 -11.15 4.68
CA HIS A 79 -16.62 -11.96 3.47
C HIS A 79 -17.16 -13.38 3.67
N GLU A 80 -17.38 -14.07 2.56
CA GLU A 80 -17.84 -15.46 2.51
C GLU A 80 -17.20 -16.19 1.31
N GLU A 81 -17.50 -17.48 1.16
CA GLU A 81 -16.98 -18.31 0.05
C GLU A 81 -15.44 -18.27 -0.08
N VAL A 82 -14.72 -18.36 1.05
CA VAL A 82 -13.25 -18.37 1.05
C VAL A 82 -12.72 -19.62 0.35
N ARG A 83 -12.02 -19.44 -0.77
CA ARG A 83 -11.44 -20.52 -1.56
C ARG A 83 -9.96 -20.28 -1.84
N VAL A 84 -9.13 -21.24 -1.47
CA VAL A 84 -7.71 -21.24 -1.85
C VAL A 84 -7.62 -21.48 -3.36
N LEU A 85 -6.98 -20.56 -4.05
CA LEU A 85 -6.72 -20.62 -5.48
C LEU A 85 -5.40 -21.31 -5.78
N ARG A 86 -4.38 -21.02 -4.94
CA ARG A 86 -3.04 -21.61 -5.07
C ARG A 86 -2.33 -21.64 -3.73
N GLU A 87 -1.62 -22.74 -3.48
CA GLU A 87 -0.71 -22.89 -2.34
C GLU A 87 0.61 -23.46 -2.89
N GLN A 88 1.72 -22.78 -2.62
CA GLN A 88 3.05 -23.21 -3.09
C GLN A 88 4.17 -22.77 -2.15
N SER A 89 5.28 -23.50 -2.17
CA SER A 89 6.52 -23.12 -1.49
C SER A 89 7.36 -22.18 -2.36
N LEU A 90 7.92 -21.14 -1.76
CA LEU A 90 8.84 -20.20 -2.39
C LEU A 90 10.21 -20.23 -1.69
N ASP A 91 11.26 -19.95 -2.47
CA ASP A 91 12.62 -19.76 -1.95
C ASP A 91 12.80 -18.38 -1.31
N THR A 92 12.10 -17.36 -1.81
CA THR A 92 12.13 -15.97 -1.32
C THR A 92 10.74 -15.32 -1.36
N PRO A 93 10.45 -14.34 -0.48
CA PRO A 93 9.18 -13.62 -0.54
C PRO A 93 9.12 -12.74 -1.80
N GLY A 94 7.99 -12.77 -2.49
CA GLY A 94 7.73 -11.96 -3.68
C GLY A 94 7.21 -10.55 -3.37
N PHE A 95 6.73 -10.29 -2.15
CA PHE A 95 6.19 -8.99 -1.74
C PHE A 95 7.11 -8.15 -0.84
N GLY A 96 8.41 -8.45 -0.76
CA GLY A 96 9.38 -7.65 0.02
C GLY A 96 8.94 -7.45 1.48
N GLU A 97 9.08 -6.23 2.02
CA GLU A 97 8.64 -5.88 3.39
C GLU A 97 7.20 -5.36 3.46
N TRP A 98 6.41 -5.51 2.38
CA TRP A 98 5.04 -5.02 2.36
C TRP A 98 4.13 -5.91 3.20
N SER A 99 3.85 -5.45 4.42
CA SER A 99 2.99 -6.14 5.39
C SER A 99 1.61 -6.50 4.80
N MET A 100 1.03 -5.58 4.03
CA MET A 100 -0.14 -5.82 3.19
C MET A 100 -0.29 -4.69 2.17
N LYS A 101 0.16 -4.93 0.94
CA LYS A 101 0.04 -3.96 -0.16
C LYS A 101 -1.39 -3.89 -0.67
N TYR A 102 -1.88 -2.68 -0.92
CA TYR A 102 -3.15 -2.48 -1.61
C TYR A 102 -2.93 -1.59 -2.81
N VAL A 103 -3.25 -2.12 -3.99
CA VAL A 103 -3.14 -1.34 -5.22
C VAL A 103 -4.56 -0.96 -5.64
N PRO A 104 -4.94 0.33 -5.59
CA PRO A 104 -6.15 0.81 -6.26
C PRO A 104 -5.90 0.88 -7.78
N ALA A 105 -5.39 -0.21 -8.35
CA ALA A 105 -5.05 -0.37 -9.75
C ALA A 105 -6.29 -0.72 -10.56
N ALA A 106 -7.36 0.08 -10.42
CA ALA A 106 -8.56 -0.16 -11.22
C ALA A 106 -8.22 -0.14 -12.72
N VAL A 107 -7.25 0.70 -13.17
CA VAL A 107 -6.83 0.74 -14.58
C VAL A 107 -6.01 -0.49 -14.97
N ASP A 108 -4.93 -0.82 -14.26
CA ASP A 108 -4.06 -1.92 -14.65
C ASP A 108 -4.78 -3.27 -14.52
N VAL A 109 -5.61 -3.45 -13.49
CA VAL A 109 -6.42 -4.66 -13.34
C VAL A 109 -7.45 -4.75 -14.45
N ARG A 110 -8.10 -3.65 -14.86
CA ARG A 110 -8.99 -3.65 -16.02
C ARG A 110 -8.27 -4.07 -17.31
N GLN A 111 -7.04 -3.61 -17.53
CA GLN A 111 -6.25 -4.03 -18.70
C GLN A 111 -5.90 -5.52 -18.64
N LEU A 112 -5.52 -6.02 -17.47
CA LEU A 112 -5.27 -7.45 -17.24
C LEU A 112 -6.53 -8.28 -17.54
N LEU A 113 -7.68 -7.87 -17.01
CA LEU A 113 -8.95 -8.57 -17.24
C LEU A 113 -9.32 -8.58 -18.73
N GLN A 114 -9.14 -7.45 -19.43
CA GLN A 114 -9.36 -7.37 -20.87
C GLN A 114 -8.44 -8.32 -21.66
N ARG A 115 -7.16 -8.44 -21.26
CA ARG A 115 -6.20 -9.37 -21.88
C ARG A 115 -6.67 -10.82 -21.81
N PHE A 116 -7.39 -11.18 -20.75
CA PHE A 116 -7.96 -12.51 -20.54
C PHE A 116 -9.44 -12.62 -20.95
N GLY A 117 -9.99 -11.62 -21.65
CA GLY A 117 -11.37 -11.63 -22.13
C GLY A 117 -12.44 -11.52 -21.03
N GLN A 118 -12.07 -11.06 -19.83
CA GLN A 118 -12.98 -10.90 -18.71
C GLN A 118 -13.56 -9.48 -18.66
N ARG A 119 -14.88 -9.40 -18.44
CA ARG A 119 -15.61 -8.12 -18.34
C ARG A 119 -15.69 -7.59 -16.91
N ARG A 120 -15.53 -8.48 -15.93
CA ARG A 120 -15.58 -8.21 -14.49
C ARG A 120 -14.48 -9.00 -13.81
N PHE A 121 -14.04 -8.51 -12.66
CA PHE A 121 -13.14 -9.21 -11.78
C PHE A 121 -13.87 -10.40 -11.14
N ASP A 122 -13.54 -11.62 -11.59
CA ASP A 122 -14.02 -12.87 -10.98
C ASP A 122 -12.82 -13.78 -10.70
N PRO A 123 -12.19 -13.66 -9.53
CA PRO A 123 -11.00 -14.42 -9.19
C PRO A 123 -11.29 -15.92 -9.04
N PHE A 124 -12.56 -16.32 -8.90
CA PHE A 124 -12.92 -17.73 -8.87
C PHE A 124 -12.80 -18.41 -10.25
N ALA A 125 -12.67 -17.65 -11.33
CA ALA A 125 -12.44 -18.18 -12.67
C ALA A 125 -10.96 -18.13 -13.09
N PHE A 126 -10.05 -17.77 -12.18
CA PHE A 126 -8.63 -17.63 -12.52
C PHE A 126 -7.95 -19.00 -12.59
N ASP A 127 -7.18 -19.20 -13.66
CA ASP A 127 -6.19 -20.27 -13.78
C ASP A 127 -4.82 -19.77 -13.28
N ASN A 128 -3.81 -20.63 -13.30
CA ASN A 128 -2.48 -20.27 -12.81
C ASN A 128 -1.87 -19.08 -13.55
N ASP A 129 -2.01 -19.01 -14.88
CA ASP A 129 -1.47 -17.91 -15.69
C ASP A 129 -2.10 -16.56 -15.30
N ARG A 130 -3.40 -16.55 -15.01
CA ARG A 130 -4.10 -15.34 -14.51
C ARG A 130 -3.69 -14.99 -13.09
N ILE A 131 -3.52 -15.97 -12.22
CA ILE A 131 -3.02 -15.75 -10.85
C ILE A 131 -1.62 -15.13 -10.92
N ASP A 132 -0.72 -15.65 -11.75
CA ASP A 132 0.63 -15.12 -11.91
C ASP A 132 0.61 -13.69 -12.44
N ALA A 133 -0.17 -13.42 -13.49
CA ALA A 133 -0.32 -12.06 -14.01
C ALA A 133 -0.86 -11.08 -12.95
N MET A 134 -1.81 -11.52 -12.12
CA MET A 134 -2.37 -10.71 -11.04
C MET A 134 -1.35 -10.45 -9.94
N LEU A 135 -0.57 -11.46 -9.53
CA LEU A 135 0.49 -11.30 -8.54
C LEU A 135 1.59 -10.37 -9.05
N ASP A 136 2.01 -10.50 -10.31
CA ASP A 136 3.00 -9.62 -10.91
C ASP A 136 2.51 -8.17 -10.96
N LEU A 137 1.23 -7.97 -11.31
CA LEU A 137 0.60 -6.66 -11.24
C LEU A 137 0.65 -6.10 -9.82
N LEU A 138 0.26 -6.90 -8.81
CA LEU A 138 0.26 -6.45 -7.42
C LEU A 138 1.68 -6.17 -6.89
N ARG A 139 2.68 -6.95 -7.29
CA ARG A 139 4.09 -6.76 -6.90
C ARG A 139 4.66 -5.46 -7.45
N HIS A 140 4.35 -5.12 -8.71
CA HIS A 140 4.92 -3.96 -9.40
C HIS A 140 4.04 -2.71 -9.38
N GLY A 141 2.75 -2.82 -9.09
CA GLY A 141 1.81 -1.70 -9.04
C GLY A 141 2.16 -0.68 -7.95
N ARG A 142 1.91 0.62 -8.17
CA ARG A 142 2.17 1.65 -7.14
C ARG A 142 1.13 1.55 -6.01
N ASP A 143 1.55 1.40 -4.76
CA ASP A 143 0.67 1.52 -3.60
C ASP A 143 0.28 3.00 -3.43
N THR A 144 -1.00 3.33 -3.39
CA THR A 144 -1.48 4.70 -3.09
C THR A 144 -2.43 4.73 -1.89
N ALA A 145 -2.54 3.63 -1.13
CA ALA A 145 -3.41 3.52 0.04
C ALA A 145 -2.77 4.04 1.34
N HIS A 146 -1.50 4.44 1.31
CA HIS A 146 -0.87 5.28 2.33
C HIS A 146 0.36 5.98 1.75
N ALA A 147 0.43 7.29 1.90
CA ALA A 147 1.71 7.92 2.17
C ALA A 147 2.10 7.51 3.61
N GLU A 148 2.83 6.40 3.76
CA GLU A 148 3.63 6.20 4.98
C GLU A 148 4.96 6.93 4.79
N PRO A 149 5.46 7.62 5.83
CA PRO A 149 6.69 8.41 5.72
C PRO A 149 7.84 7.46 5.42
N GLU A 150 8.67 7.79 4.42
CA GLU A 150 9.96 7.15 4.22
C GLU A 150 10.70 7.11 5.56
N GLN A 151 10.81 5.92 6.16
CA GLN A 151 11.94 5.66 7.04
C GLN A 151 13.14 5.52 6.10
N PRO A 152 14.13 6.42 6.17
CA PRO A 152 15.28 6.32 5.29
C PRO A 152 16.01 5.03 5.66
N ALA A 153 16.22 4.17 4.67
CA ALA A 153 17.10 3.02 4.79
C ALA A 153 18.43 3.47 5.42
N PRO A 154 19.04 2.68 6.32
CA PRO A 154 20.32 3.04 6.92
C PRO A 154 21.34 3.27 5.80
N ALA A 155 21.89 4.48 5.74
CA ALA A 155 22.90 4.86 4.77
C ALA A 155 24.07 3.86 4.84
N ARG A 156 24.37 3.21 3.71
CA ARG A 156 25.56 2.36 3.57
C ARG A 156 26.80 3.25 3.77
N PRO A 157 27.79 2.85 4.59
CA PRO A 157 28.95 3.70 4.91
C PRO A 157 30.01 3.74 3.80
N GLN A 158 29.62 3.95 2.53
CA GLN A 158 30.56 3.92 1.40
C GLN A 158 30.53 5.17 0.48
N ASP A 159 29.60 6.11 0.67
CA ASP A 159 29.51 7.31 -0.20
C ASP A 159 30.28 8.54 0.30
N ALA A 160 30.96 8.46 1.46
CA ALA A 160 31.67 9.60 2.05
C ALA A 160 33.02 9.95 1.37
N ALA A 161 33.44 9.22 0.33
CA ALA A 161 34.79 9.36 -0.23
C ALA A 161 34.81 9.36 -1.77
N ARG A 162 33.97 10.18 -2.42
CA ARG A 162 34.25 10.53 -3.83
C ARG A 162 33.73 11.92 -4.21
N ARG A 163 34.71 12.82 -4.27
CA ARG A 163 34.85 13.86 -5.32
C ARG A 163 34.17 15.22 -5.06
N THR A 164 34.88 16.03 -4.28
CA THR A 164 35.49 17.31 -4.69
C THR A 164 35.06 17.90 -6.04
N ASN A 165 34.71 19.20 -5.98
CA ASN A 165 34.56 20.19 -7.06
C ASN A 165 33.33 20.09 -7.96
N ARG A 166 32.32 20.92 -7.65
CA ARG A 166 32.03 22.10 -8.48
C ARG A 166 31.23 23.15 -7.72
N LEU A 167 31.77 24.36 -7.80
CA LEU A 167 31.39 25.63 -7.18
C LEU A 167 30.06 26.21 -7.69
N LEU A 168 29.44 26.98 -6.77
CA LEU A 168 28.59 28.18 -6.97
C LEU A 168 27.20 27.99 -7.58
N PHE A 169 26.15 28.20 -6.77
CA PHE A 169 25.18 29.30 -6.90
C PHE A 169 24.12 29.23 -5.77
N GLY A 170 24.00 30.30 -4.98
CA GLY A 170 22.74 30.64 -4.31
C GLY A 170 22.58 30.41 -2.81
N VAL A 171 23.44 30.97 -1.95
CA VAL A 171 23.06 31.32 -0.57
C VAL A 171 23.42 32.77 -0.33
N GLY A 172 22.42 33.60 0.02
CA GLY A 172 22.68 34.95 0.50
C GLY A 172 21.48 35.89 0.44
N LEU A 173 20.46 35.66 1.28
CA LEU A 173 19.77 36.74 2.02
C LEU A 173 18.72 36.17 2.97
N VAL A 174 19.15 35.85 4.19
CA VAL A 174 18.30 35.98 5.38
C VAL A 174 18.96 37.08 6.20
N ALA A 175 18.39 38.28 6.15
CA ALA A 175 18.74 39.36 7.08
C ALA A 175 17.55 40.31 7.27
N VAL A 176 16.95 40.18 8.46
CA VAL A 176 16.48 41.27 9.34
C VAL A 176 15.33 42.16 8.84
N ALA A 177 14.14 41.95 9.42
CA ALA A 177 13.15 43.02 9.61
C ALA A 177 12.25 42.74 10.84
N ILE A 178 12.79 42.95 12.04
CA ILE A 178 11.99 43.18 13.26
C ILE A 178 12.50 44.51 13.86
N LEU A 179 11.84 45.62 13.54
CA LEU A 179 11.57 46.81 14.38
C LEU A 179 11.14 48.00 13.48
N ALA A 180 9.84 48.24 13.32
CA ALA A 180 9.27 49.57 13.02
C ALA A 180 7.73 49.52 13.13
N GLY A 181 7.22 49.12 14.30
CA GLY A 181 5.78 48.98 14.53
C GLY A 181 5.21 49.89 15.64
N VAL A 182 5.98 50.88 16.15
CA VAL A 182 5.53 51.71 17.30
C VAL A 182 5.76 53.22 17.13
N ILE A 183 6.38 53.70 16.04
CA ILE A 183 6.62 55.16 15.85
C ILE A 183 5.64 55.79 14.81
N GLY A 184 4.53 55.10 14.50
CA GLY A 184 3.50 55.59 13.57
C GLY A 184 2.25 56.18 14.24
N ALA A 185 2.07 56.02 15.55
CA ALA A 185 0.86 56.46 16.26
C ALA A 185 1.01 57.78 17.03
N ALA A 186 2.22 58.35 17.12
CA ALA A 186 2.46 59.64 17.79
C ALA A 186 2.44 60.85 16.86
N ALA A 187 2.38 60.66 15.53
CA ALA A 187 2.35 61.75 14.55
C ALA A 187 0.95 62.05 13.98
N TYR A 188 -0.06 61.21 14.23
CA TYR A 188 -1.42 61.41 13.71
C TYR A 188 -2.35 62.18 14.67
N LEU A 189 -1.94 62.40 15.92
CA LEU A 189 -2.72 63.14 16.93
C LEU A 189 -2.29 64.61 17.11
N LEU A 190 -1.42 65.14 16.24
CA LEU A 190 -0.96 66.53 16.25
C LEU A 190 -1.27 67.32 14.96
N LEU A 191 -2.09 66.76 14.06
CA LEU A 191 -2.56 67.45 12.84
C LEU A 191 -4.09 67.42 12.66
N ALA A 192 -4.84 67.04 13.71
CA ALA A 192 -6.29 67.17 13.78
C ALA A 192 -6.69 68.18 14.87
N THR A 193 -6.42 69.45 14.58
CA THR A 193 -7.12 70.64 15.11
C THR A 193 -7.21 71.66 14.00
#